data_AF-A0A954SF41-F1
#
_entry.id   AF-A0A954SF41-F1
#
_cell.length_a   1.000
_cell.length_b   1.000
_cell.length_c   1.000
_cell.angle_alpha   90.00
_cell.angle_beta   90.00
_cell.angle_gamma   90.00
#
_symmetry.space_group_name_H-M   'P 1'
#
loop_
_entity.id
_entity.type
_entity.pdbx_description
1 polymer ?
#
loop_
_entity_poly.entity_id
_entity_poly.type
_entity_poly.pdbx_seq_one_letter_code
_entity_poly.pdbx_strand_id
1 'polypeptide(L)'
;MANCDQGYLCDICGEEVESIGFSDLYLRFVTGLVSHQDLLSSPERHIQCNPITAQFIVDDDFPSVTVGGVFAKANLDPQYVAEQERLMTRGWQRLQELAAVSEPLPLAEYPLEEFR
;
A
#
# COMPACT_ATOMS: atom_id res chain seq x y z
N MET A 1 -3.89 -6.59 32.64
CA MET A 1 -2.84 -5.81 31.94
C MET A 1 -3.08 -6.07 30.47
N ALA A 2 -3.55 -5.05 29.75
CA ALA A 2 -4.06 -5.19 28.39
C ALA A 2 -2.89 -5.30 27.39
N ASN A 3 -2.88 -6.36 26.59
CA ASN A 3 -1.97 -6.59 25.47
C ASN A 3 -2.27 -5.60 24.33
N CYS A 4 -1.98 -4.32 24.50
CA CYS A 4 -2.30 -3.28 23.52
C CYS A 4 -1.08 -2.62 22.87
N ASP A 5 0.08 -3.28 22.86
CA ASP A 5 1.32 -2.73 22.28
C ASP A 5 1.85 -3.52 21.07
N GLN A 6 1.10 -4.47 20.51
CA GLN A 6 1.49 -5.04 19.22
C GLN A 6 0.98 -4.13 18.11
N GLY A 7 1.89 -3.69 17.23
CA GLY A 7 1.52 -2.99 16.00
C GLY A 7 0.48 -3.79 15.20
N TYR A 8 -0.13 -3.16 14.19
CA TYR A 8 -1.05 -3.90 13.33
C TYR A 8 -0.31 -5.06 12.66
N LEU A 9 -0.69 -6.29 13.02
CA LEU A 9 -0.09 -7.51 12.48
C LEU A 9 -0.60 -7.74 11.06
N CYS A 10 0.31 -8.10 10.17
CA CYS A 10 -0.05 -8.53 8.83
C CYS A 10 -0.86 -9.83 8.89
N ASP A 11 -2.05 -9.83 8.29
CA ASP A 11 -2.93 -11.02 8.27
C ASP A 11 -2.39 -12.18 7.40
N ILE A 12 -1.32 -11.95 6.64
CA ILE A 12 -0.68 -12.95 5.77
C ILE A 12 0.52 -13.61 6.44
N CYS A 13 1.50 -12.82 6.89
CA CYS A 13 2.74 -13.35 7.46
C CYS A 13 2.74 -13.41 9.00
N GLY A 14 1.83 -12.68 9.66
CA GLY A 14 1.74 -12.61 11.13
C GLY A 14 2.72 -11.65 11.79
N GLU A 15 3.62 -11.03 11.03
CA GLU A 15 4.61 -10.05 11.53
C GLU A 15 4.01 -8.63 11.60
N GLU A 16 4.60 -7.76 12.41
CA GLU A 16 4.18 -6.37 12.55
C GLU A 16 4.41 -5.57 11.26
N VAL A 17 3.44 -4.74 10.89
CA VAL A 17 3.63 -3.71 9.87
C VAL A 17 4.21 -2.47 10.56
N GLU A 18 5.54 -2.36 10.52
CA GLU A 18 6.33 -1.40 11.31
C GLU A 18 5.98 0.07 11.04
N SER A 19 5.54 0.40 9.82
CA SER A 19 5.14 1.76 9.45
C SER A 19 4.16 1.78 8.30
N ILE A 20 3.47 2.91 8.11
CA ILE A 20 2.59 3.14 6.95
C ILE A 20 3.32 3.01 5.61
N GLY A 21 4.65 3.20 5.58
CA GLY A 21 5.49 3.01 4.39
C GLY A 21 5.50 1.57 3.87
N PHE A 22 5.13 0.61 4.71
CA PHE A 22 5.03 -0.81 4.37
C PHE A 22 3.59 -1.31 4.28
N SER A 23 2.59 -0.47 4.54
CA SER A 23 1.18 -0.89 4.64
C SER A 23 0.46 -0.92 3.29
N ASP A 24 -0.10 -2.08 2.95
CA ASP A 24 -1.00 -2.25 1.81
C ASP A 24 -2.35 -1.54 2.05
N LEU A 25 -2.82 -1.50 3.30
CA LEU A 25 -4.08 -0.83 3.64
C LEU A 25 -3.96 0.68 3.38
N TYR A 26 -2.88 1.30 3.84
CA TYR A 26 -2.62 2.71 3.58
C TYR A 26 -2.29 2.95 2.10
N LEU A 27 -1.64 2.02 1.39
CA LEU A 27 -1.43 2.14 -0.06
C LEU A 27 -2.78 2.25 -0.79
N ARG A 28 -3.69 1.32 -0.51
CA ARG A 28 -5.04 1.32 -1.09
C ARG A 28 -5.80 2.60 -0.72
N PHE A 29 -5.64 3.08 0.50
CA PHE A 29 -6.29 4.30 0.95
C PHE A 29 -5.77 5.53 0.19
N VAL A 30 -4.45 5.69 0.07
CA VAL A 30 -3.91 6.87 -0.61
C VAL A 30 -4.18 6.89 -2.11
N THR A 31 -4.42 5.72 -2.72
CA THR A 31 -4.82 5.57 -4.12
C THR A 31 -6.35 5.52 -4.32
N GLY A 32 -7.14 5.82 -3.28
CA GLY A 32 -8.61 5.89 -3.37
C GLY A 32 -9.32 4.53 -3.55
N LEU A 33 -8.62 3.41 -3.36
CA LEU A 33 -9.21 2.06 -3.44
C LEU A 33 -10.00 1.69 -2.19
N VAL A 34 -9.75 2.37 -1.07
CA VAL A 34 -10.55 2.25 0.17
C VAL A 34 -10.80 3.63 0.78
N SER A 35 -11.89 3.75 1.53
CA SER A 35 -12.29 4.98 2.22
C SER A 35 -11.71 5.09 3.64
N HIS A 36 -11.88 6.25 4.28
CA HIS A 36 -11.55 6.42 5.71
C HIS A 36 -12.31 5.44 6.61
N GLN A 37 -13.55 5.10 6.27
CA GLN A 37 -14.36 4.19 7.09
C GLN A 37 -13.81 2.76 7.02
N ASP A 38 -13.28 2.37 5.86
CA ASP A 38 -12.70 1.05 5.64
C ASP A 38 -11.40 0.86 6.43
N LEU A 39 -10.62 1.92 6.69
CA LEU A 39 -9.39 1.86 7.49
C LEU A 39 -9.62 1.31 8.90
N LEU A 40 -10.79 1.60 9.49
CA LEU A 40 -11.10 1.21 10.87
C LEU A 40 -11.46 -0.27 11.02
N SER A 41 -11.80 -0.94 9.91
CA SER A 41 -12.32 -2.31 9.92
C SER A 41 -11.53 -3.28 9.03
N SER A 42 -10.67 -2.78 8.15
CA SER A 42 -9.86 -3.59 7.26
C SER A 42 -8.66 -4.19 7.98
N PRO A 43 -8.28 -5.44 7.67
CA PRO A 43 -7.03 -6.01 8.14
C PRO A 43 -5.83 -5.29 7.52
N GLU A 44 -4.73 -5.28 8.25
CA GLU A 44 -3.45 -4.74 7.80
C GLU A 44 -2.60 -5.82 7.12
N ARG A 45 -1.80 -5.43 6.12
CA ARG A 45 -0.87 -6.28 5.38
C ARG A 45 0.38 -5.50 5.00
N HIS A 46 1.52 -6.18 4.95
CA HIS A 46 2.65 -5.61 4.20
C HIS A 46 2.28 -5.51 2.72
N ILE A 47 2.73 -4.47 2.04
CA ILE A 47 2.59 -4.31 0.58
C ILE A 47 3.12 -5.57 -0.12
N GLN A 48 4.29 -6.07 0.29
CA GLN A 48 4.91 -7.26 -0.30
C GLN A 48 4.13 -8.56 -0.04
N CYS A 49 3.37 -8.63 1.05
CA CYS A 49 2.49 -9.76 1.33
C CYS A 49 1.24 -9.76 0.42
N ASN A 50 0.96 -8.67 -0.28
CA ASN A 50 -0.03 -8.59 -1.35
C ASN A 50 0.64 -8.49 -2.73
N PRO A 51 1.14 -9.61 -3.29
CA PRO A 51 1.91 -9.59 -4.54
C PRO A 51 1.09 -9.15 -5.76
N ILE A 52 -0.24 -9.28 -5.70
CA ILE A 52 -1.14 -8.85 -6.78
C ILE A 52 -1.11 -7.33 -6.97
N THR A 53 -0.99 -6.59 -5.87
CA THR A 53 -0.83 -5.13 -5.90
C THR A 53 0.63 -4.73 -6.04
N ALA A 54 1.53 -5.36 -5.28
CA ALA A 54 2.95 -4.99 -5.24
C ALA A 54 3.67 -5.10 -6.58
N GLN A 55 3.28 -6.03 -7.46
CA GLN A 55 3.89 -6.19 -8.79
C GLN A 55 3.79 -4.94 -9.68
N PHE A 56 2.88 -4.02 -9.37
CA PHE A 56 2.70 -2.76 -10.11
C PHE A 56 3.57 -1.62 -9.58
N ILE A 57 4.25 -1.76 -8.43
CA ILE A 57 5.15 -0.71 -7.97
C ILE A 57 6.47 -0.81 -8.75
N VAL A 58 6.80 0.27 -9.46
CA VAL A 58 8.01 0.39 -10.28
C VAL A 58 8.82 1.60 -9.79
N ASP A 59 9.64 1.35 -8.77
CA ASP A 59 10.54 2.33 -8.17
C ASP A 59 11.85 1.62 -7.78
N ASP A 60 12.99 2.30 -7.91
CA ASP A 60 14.31 1.73 -7.63
C ASP A 60 14.48 1.40 -6.14
N ASP A 61 13.78 2.13 -5.26
CA ASP A 61 13.80 1.93 -3.81
C ASP A 61 12.78 0.87 -3.35
N PHE A 62 11.95 0.33 -4.26
CA PHE A 62 10.99 -0.72 -3.97
C PHE A 62 11.44 -2.10 -4.50
N PRO A 63 11.46 -3.16 -3.68
CA PRO A 63 11.82 -4.49 -4.17
C PRO A 63 10.82 -5.02 -5.20
N SER A 64 11.28 -5.23 -6.43
CA SER A 64 10.46 -5.74 -7.53
C SER A 64 9.78 -7.07 -7.20
N VAL A 65 8.46 -7.14 -7.38
CA VAL A 65 7.66 -8.34 -7.16
C VAL A 65 7.26 -8.96 -8.49
N THR A 66 7.55 -10.24 -8.68
CA THR A 66 7.14 -11.02 -9.86
C THR A 66 6.06 -12.01 -9.47
N VAL A 67 4.95 -11.98 -10.20
CA VAL A 67 3.81 -12.90 -10.03
C VAL A 67 3.72 -13.80 -11.25
N GLY A 68 3.40 -15.08 -11.04
CA GLY A 68 3.10 -16.03 -12.10
C GLY A 68 1.59 -16.23 -12.30
N GLY A 69 1.22 -16.87 -13.41
CA GLY A 69 -0.18 -17.20 -13.70
C GLY A 69 -1.00 -16.04 -14.25
N VAL A 70 -2.33 -16.18 -14.24
CA VAL A 70 -3.25 -15.27 -14.94
C VAL A 70 -3.30 -13.84 -14.35
N PHE A 71 -2.87 -13.68 -13.11
CA PHE A 71 -2.80 -12.37 -12.44
C PHE A 71 -1.41 -11.72 -12.54
N ALA A 72 -0.45 -12.36 -13.21
CA ALA A 72 0.83 -11.74 -13.51
C ALA A 72 0.61 -10.54 -14.42
N LYS A 73 1.18 -9.37 -14.10
CA LYS A 73 1.05 -8.15 -14.90
C LYS A 73 1.48 -8.36 -16.37
N ALA A 74 2.44 -9.25 -16.61
CA ALA A 74 2.89 -9.64 -17.95
C ALA A 74 1.80 -10.29 -18.82
N ASN A 75 0.73 -10.80 -18.21
CA ASN A 75 -0.41 -11.43 -18.87
C ASN A 75 -1.65 -10.53 -18.91
N LEU A 76 -1.56 -9.28 -18.46
CA LEU A 76 -2.66 -8.32 -18.45
C LEU A 76 -2.57 -7.35 -19.63
N ASP A 77 -3.64 -6.60 -19.85
CA ASP A 77 -3.67 -5.55 -20.87
C ASP A 77 -2.57 -4.50 -20.61
N PRO A 78 -1.70 -4.17 -21.59
CA PRO A 78 -0.58 -3.27 -21.35
C PRO A 78 -0.98 -1.84 -20.96
N GLN A 79 -2.14 -1.35 -21.42
CA GLN A 79 -2.62 -0.03 -21.04
C GLN A 79 -3.05 -0.05 -19.57
N TYR A 80 -3.82 -1.06 -19.17
CA TYR A 80 -4.17 -1.27 -17.77
C TYR A 80 -2.93 -1.39 -16.89
N VAL A 81 -1.92 -2.16 -17.31
CA VAL A 81 -0.65 -2.31 -16.57
C VAL A 81 0.03 -0.95 -16.38
N ALA A 82 0.18 -0.15 -17.44
CA ALA A 82 0.79 1.17 -17.34
C ALA A 82 0.00 2.12 -16.41
N GLU A 83 -1.33 2.06 -16.43
CA GLU A 83 -2.19 2.84 -15.53
C GLU A 83 -2.01 2.42 -14.06
N GLN A 84 -2.01 1.11 -13.80
CA GLN A 84 -1.77 0.57 -12.45
C GLN A 84 -0.35 0.86 -11.96
N GLU A 85 0.66 0.72 -12.82
CA GLU A 85 2.04 1.00 -12.45
C GLU A 85 2.22 2.45 -12.02
N ARG A 86 1.66 3.38 -12.80
CA ARG A 86 1.67 4.80 -12.45
C ARG A 86 0.95 5.07 -11.13
N LEU A 87 -0.23 4.49 -10.92
CA LEU A 87 -1.03 4.74 -9.73
C LEU A 87 -0.39 4.15 -8.47
N MET A 88 0.01 2.88 -8.51
CA MET A 88 0.60 2.17 -7.36
C MET A 88 1.98 2.74 -7.00
N THR A 89 2.79 3.11 -7.99
CA THR A 89 4.10 3.75 -7.73
C THR A 89 3.92 5.12 -7.06
N ARG A 90 3.03 5.98 -7.57
CA ARG A 90 2.72 7.27 -6.93
C ARG A 90 2.16 7.09 -5.52
N GLY A 91 1.27 6.11 -5.32
CA GLY A 91 0.73 5.78 -4.01
C GLY A 91 1.82 5.36 -3.03
N TRP A 92 2.74 4.49 -3.45
CA TRP A 92 3.85 4.04 -2.62
C TRP A 92 4.82 5.18 -2.27
N GLN A 93 5.19 6.01 -3.25
CA GLN A 93 6.02 7.22 -3.03
C GLN A 93 5.34 8.17 -2.02
N ARG A 94 4.03 8.35 -2.13
CA ARG A 94 3.25 9.15 -1.16
C ARG A 94 3.34 8.56 0.25
N LEU A 95 3.31 7.25 0.41
CA LEU A 95 3.53 6.63 1.72
C LEU A 95 4.93 6.88 2.26
N GLN A 96 5.96 6.85 1.42
CA GLN A 96 7.32 7.16 1.84
C GLN A 96 7.43 8.62 2.32
N GLU A 97 6.80 9.57 1.61
CA GLU A 97 6.71 10.97 2.05
C GLU A 97 6.02 11.10 3.41
N LEU A 98 4.86 10.44 3.58
CA LEU A 98 4.08 10.49 4.82
C LEU A 98 4.81 9.81 5.99
N ALA A 99 5.62 8.78 5.73
CA ALA A 99 6.42 8.12 6.76
C ALA A 99 7.66 8.94 7.15
N ALA A 100 8.16 9.81 6.26
CA ALA A 100 9.35 10.61 6.49
C ALA A 100 9.10 11.93 7.24
N VAL A 101 7.85 12.43 7.28
CA VAL A 101 7.54 13.67 8.01
C VAL A 101 7.66 13.47 9.52
N SER A 102 8.27 14.44 10.20
CA SER A 102 8.44 14.39 11.66
C SER A 102 7.13 14.62 12.43
N GLU A 103 6.17 15.31 11.82
CA GLU A 103 4.83 15.54 12.35
C GLU A 103 3.79 14.95 11.38
N PRO A 104 2.88 14.07 11.85
CA PRO A 104 1.86 13.47 11.00
C PRO A 104 0.91 14.53 10.43
N LEU A 105 0.62 14.44 9.13
CA LEU A 105 -0.43 15.24 8.51
C LEU A 105 -1.82 14.76 8.96
N PRO A 106 -2.88 15.58 8.79
CA PRO A 106 -4.26 15.11 8.91
C PRO A 106 -4.54 13.95 7.94
N LEU A 107 -5.32 12.96 8.37
CA LEU A 107 -5.64 11.77 7.55
C LEU A 107 -6.30 12.13 6.21
N ALA A 108 -7.05 13.23 6.15
CA ALA A 108 -7.66 13.74 4.93
C ALA A 108 -6.64 14.20 3.87
N GLU A 109 -5.38 14.48 4.26
CA GLU A 109 -4.31 14.89 3.36
C GLU A 109 -3.44 13.73 2.87
N TYR A 110 -3.70 12.51 3.36
CA TYR A 110 -2.93 11.33 2.97
C TYR A 110 -3.14 10.96 1.50
N PRO A 111 -4.38 10.93 0.96
CA PRO A 111 -4.60 10.55 -0.42
C PRO A 111 -3.85 11.42 -1.45
N LEU A 112 -3.56 10.81 -2.60
CA LEU A 112 -3.13 11.54 -3.78
C LEU A 112 -4.16 12.62 -4.10
N GLU A 113 -3.72 13.72 -4.71
CA GLU A 113 -4.55 14.91 -4.91
C GLU A 113 -5.87 14.62 -5.62
N GLU A 114 -5.87 13.68 -6.57
CA GLU A 114 -7.07 13.23 -7.27
C GLU A 114 -8.09 12.42 -6.42
N PHE A 115 -7.75 12.04 -5.19
CA PHE A 115 -8.59 11.24 -4.28
C PHE A 115 -8.87 11.94 -2.93
N ARG A 116 -8.59 13.24 -2.82
CA ARG A 116 -8.91 14.04 -1.63
C ARG A 116 -10.36 14.51 -1.63
#